data_AF-A0A5R2MWK3-F1
#
_entry.id   AF-A0A5R2MWK3-F1
#
_cell.length_a   1.000
_cell.length_b   1.000
_cell.length_c   1.000
_cell.angle_alpha   90.00
_cell.angle_beta   90.00
_cell.angle_gamma   90.00
#
_symmetry.space_group_name_H-M   'P 1'
#
loop_
_entity.id
_entity.type
_entity.pdbx_description
1 polymer ?
#
loop_
_entity_poly.entity_id
_entity_poly.type
_entity_poly.pdbx_seq_one_letter_code
_entity_poly.pdbx_strand_id
1 'polypeptide(L)'
;IAGIPGLIAEVESASQALETPAARLIARGREQPLLLEEVEALQGSPALVVDAFRYAVRGGGVTISLASRPVLFALARTLAEAWPGDVSRGELVARAFGGKHADESHRARLRV
;
A
#
# COMPACT_ATOMS: atom_id res chain seq x y z
N ILE A 1 -22.05 14.87 -29.57
CA ILE A 1 -21.17 15.39 -28.49
C ILE A 1 -21.23 16.91 -28.59
N ALA A 2 -21.62 17.62 -27.52
CA ALA A 2 -21.62 19.08 -27.52
C ALA A 2 -20.15 19.53 -27.66
N GLY A 3 -19.81 20.21 -28.76
CA GLY A 3 -18.42 20.54 -29.15
C GLY A 3 -17.76 21.63 -28.29
N ILE A 4 -17.90 21.53 -26.96
CA ILE A 4 -17.31 22.48 -26.00
C ILE A 4 -15.83 22.08 -25.82
N PRO A 5 -14.87 22.89 -26.28
CA PRO A 5 -13.46 22.49 -26.30
C PRO A 5 -12.91 22.16 -24.91
N GLY A 6 -13.36 22.88 -23.88
CA GLY A 6 -12.95 22.62 -22.49
C GLY A 6 -13.37 21.24 -21.99
N LEU A 7 -14.60 20.81 -22.28
CA LEU A 7 -15.09 19.49 -21.86
C LEU A 7 -14.40 18.36 -22.64
N ILE A 8 -14.10 18.57 -23.92
CA ILE A 8 -13.35 17.60 -24.71
C ILE A 8 -11.94 17.42 -24.12
N ALA A 9 -11.25 18.51 -23.80
CA ALA A 9 -9.93 18.44 -23.17
C ALA A 9 -9.97 17.75 -21.79
N GLU A 10 -11.03 17.97 -21.01
CA GLU A 10 -11.21 17.30 -19.72
C GLU A 10 -11.42 15.79 -19.88
N VAL A 11 -12.25 15.36 -20.84
CA VAL A 11 -12.46 13.94 -21.14
C VAL A 11 -11.18 13.27 -21.63
N GLU A 12 -10.41 13.93 -22.50
CA GLU A 12 -9.12 13.43 -22.98
C GLU A 12 -8.11 13.28 -21.83
N SER A 13 -8.02 14.29 -20.95
CA SER A 13 -7.15 14.25 -19.77
C SER A 13 -7.54 13.10 -18.82
N ALA A 14 -8.84 12.95 -18.54
CA ALA A 14 -9.35 11.87 -17.70
C ALA A 14 -9.07 10.49 -18.33
N SER A 15 -9.23 10.35 -19.65
CA SER A 15 -8.95 9.11 -20.37
C SER A 15 -7.47 8.75 -20.32
N GLN A 16 -6.59 9.73 -20.52
CA GLN A 16 -5.13 9.53 -20.40
C GLN A 16 -4.73 9.12 -18.99
N ALA A 17 -5.36 9.66 -17.95
CA ALA A 17 -5.05 9.29 -16.57
C ALA A 17 -5.29 7.80 -16.29
N LEU A 18 -6.27 7.16 -16.93
CA LEU A 18 -6.55 5.73 -16.78
C LEU A 18 -5.44 4.83 -17.35
N GLU A 19 -4.73 5.33 -18.37
CA GLU A 19 -3.63 4.64 -19.05
C GLU A 19 -2.26 4.90 -18.39
N THR A 20 -2.22 5.68 -17.30
CA THR A 20 -0.99 5.91 -16.53
C THR A 20 -0.89 4.98 -15.32
N PRO A 21 0.33 4.65 -14.85
CA PRO A 21 0.52 3.85 -13.65
C PRO A 21 -0.19 4.46 -12.43
N ALA A 22 -1.10 3.70 -11.84
CA ALA A 22 -1.89 4.08 -10.67
C ALA A 22 -1.24 3.62 -9.35
N ALA A 23 -0.44 2.56 -9.39
CA ALA A 23 0.25 2.01 -8.22
C ALA A 23 1.59 1.35 -8.61
N ARG A 24 2.32 0.89 -7.59
CA ARG A 24 3.38 -0.10 -7.77
C ARG A 24 3.08 -1.34 -6.94
N LEU A 25 3.33 -2.51 -7.51
CA LEU A 25 3.36 -3.79 -6.83
C LEU A 25 4.79 -4.07 -6.37
N ILE A 26 4.95 -4.41 -5.10
CA ILE A 26 6.21 -4.93 -4.56
C ILE A 26 5.99 -6.40 -4.24
N ALA A 27 6.71 -7.29 -4.94
CA ALA A 27 6.62 -8.73 -4.72
C ALA A 27 7.94 -9.40 -5.11
N ARG A 28 8.39 -10.37 -4.30
CA ARG A 28 9.61 -11.17 -4.56
C ARG A 28 10.84 -10.29 -4.86
N GLY A 29 10.98 -9.19 -4.11
CA GLY A 29 12.08 -8.24 -4.26
C GLY A 29 12.07 -7.40 -5.54
N ARG A 30 10.96 -7.37 -6.29
CA ARG A 30 10.79 -6.55 -7.50
C ARG A 30 9.68 -5.53 -7.31
N GLU A 31 9.86 -4.38 -7.96
CA GLU A 31 8.81 -3.37 -8.11
C GLU A 31 8.29 -3.39 -9.54
N GLN A 32 6.97 -3.37 -9.70
CA GLN A 32 6.29 -3.32 -10.99
C GLN A 32 5.23 -2.21 -10.97
N PRO A 33 5.25 -1.24 -11.91
CA PRO A 33 4.15 -0.28 -12.05
C PRO A 33 2.87 -1.02 -12.47
N LEU A 34 1.74 -0.63 -11.90
CA LEU A 34 0.42 -1.17 -12.24
C LEU A 34 -0.49 -0.07 -12.76
N LEU A 35 -1.21 -0.37 -13.84
CA LEU A 35 -2.36 0.41 -14.31
C LEU A 35 -3.57 0.23 -13.39
N LEU A 36 -4.59 1.08 -13.56
CA LEU A 36 -5.77 1.05 -12.70
C LEU A 36 -6.51 -0.30 -12.75
N GLU A 37 -6.66 -0.87 -13.94
CA GLU A 37 -7.29 -2.19 -14.15
C GLU A 37 -6.52 -3.32 -13.46
N GLU A 38 -5.19 -3.28 -13.46
CA GLU A 38 -4.36 -4.27 -12.78
C GLU A 38 -4.46 -4.17 -11.26
N VAL A 39 -4.63 -2.94 -10.74
CA VAL A 39 -4.90 -2.69 -9.32
C VAL A 39 -6.26 -3.26 -8.91
N GLU A 40 -7.28 -3.13 -9.75
CA GLU A 40 -8.60 -3.73 -9.52
C GLU A 40 -8.54 -5.26 -9.56
N ALA A 41 -7.88 -5.83 -10.58
CA ALA A 41 -7.68 -7.28 -10.68
C ALA A 41 -6.94 -7.84 -9.46
N LEU A 42 -5.89 -7.14 -8.99
CA LEU A 42 -5.18 -7.51 -7.77
C LEU A 42 -6.08 -7.40 -6.52
N GLN A 43 -6.99 -6.42 -6.47
CA GLN A 43 -8.01 -6.28 -5.41
C GLN A 43 -9.05 -7.40 -5.41
N GLY A 44 -9.45 -7.91 -6.56
CA GLY A 44 -10.35 -9.06 -6.69
C GLY A 44 -9.69 -10.42 -6.51
N SER A 45 -8.36 -10.49 -6.49
CA SER A 45 -7.61 -11.74 -6.40
C SER A 45 -7.67 -12.38 -4.99
N PRO A 46 -7.38 -13.69 -4.85
CA PRO A 46 -7.26 -14.34 -3.55
C PRO A 46 -5.97 -13.98 -2.79
N ALA A 47 -5.12 -13.11 -3.33
CA ALA A 47 -3.86 -12.74 -2.71
C ALA A 47 -4.08 -11.97 -1.39
N LEU A 48 -3.17 -12.16 -0.44
CA LEU A 48 -3.04 -11.26 0.70
C LEU A 48 -2.30 -9.99 0.23
N VAL A 49 -2.98 -8.84 0.28
CA VAL A 49 -2.41 -7.57 -0.18
C VAL A 49 -2.30 -6.59 0.97
N VAL A 50 -1.11 -6.01 1.12
CA VAL A 50 -0.86 -4.89 2.01
C VAL A 50 -0.96 -3.60 1.20
N ASP A 51 -2.03 -2.84 1.44
CA ASP A 51 -2.33 -1.59 0.75
C ASP A 51 -1.75 -0.40 1.53
N ALA A 52 -0.70 0.21 0.97
CA ALA A 52 -0.04 1.36 1.57
C ALA A 52 -0.75 2.70 1.35
N PHE A 53 -1.68 2.79 0.39
CA PHE A 53 -2.49 3.99 0.20
C PHE A 53 -3.56 4.08 1.29
N ARG A 54 -4.19 2.95 1.61
CA ARG A 54 -5.29 2.88 2.60
C ARG A 54 -4.85 2.44 4.00
N TYR A 55 -3.56 2.13 4.18
CA TYR A 55 -3.03 1.52 5.40
C TYR A 55 -3.84 0.30 5.84
N ALA A 56 -4.09 -0.64 4.93
CA ALA A 56 -4.96 -1.80 5.15
C ALA A 56 -4.31 -3.10 4.72
N VAL A 57 -4.73 -4.20 5.33
CA VAL A 57 -4.41 -5.57 4.88
C VAL A 57 -5.70 -6.22 4.41
N ARG A 58 -5.69 -6.79 3.20
CA ARG A 58 -6.85 -7.44 2.59
C ARG A 58 -6.53 -8.86 2.13
N GLY A 59 -7.49 -9.77 2.26
CA GLY A 59 -7.38 -11.14 1.79
C GLY A 59 -8.63 -11.94 2.18
N GLY A 60 -9.04 -12.90 1.33
CA GLY A 60 -10.20 -13.75 1.60
C GLY A 60 -11.51 -12.99 1.83
N GLY A 61 -11.69 -11.85 1.14
CA GLY A 61 -12.87 -10.98 1.31
C GLY A 61 -12.88 -10.13 2.58
N VAL A 62 -11.87 -10.26 3.45
CA VAL A 62 -11.73 -9.45 4.68
C VAL A 62 -10.75 -8.32 4.43
N THR A 63 -11.09 -7.12 4.90
CA THR A 63 -10.20 -5.96 4.92
C THR A 63 -10.04 -5.46 6.35
N ILE A 64 -8.80 -5.37 6.82
CA ILE A 64 -8.46 -4.86 8.14
C ILE A 64 -7.75 -3.53 7.98
N SER A 65 -8.36 -2.46 8.49
CA SER A 65 -7.71 -1.15 8.56
C SER A 65 -6.66 -1.10 9.68
N LEU A 66 -5.48 -0.60 9.33
CA LEU A 66 -4.36 -0.34 10.22
C LEU A 66 -3.96 1.15 10.21
N ALA A 67 -4.82 2.04 9.70
CA ALA A 67 -4.55 3.48 9.62
C ALA A 67 -4.24 4.10 11.00
N SER A 68 -4.88 3.62 12.08
CA SER A 68 -4.60 4.04 13.46
C SER A 68 -3.52 3.20 14.16
N ARG A 69 -2.91 2.24 13.46
CA ARG A 69 -2.00 1.23 14.00
C ARG A 69 -0.69 1.20 13.20
N PRO A 70 0.09 2.30 13.20
CA PRO A 70 1.24 2.47 12.31
C PRO A 70 2.33 1.40 12.50
N VAL A 71 2.57 0.96 13.74
CA VAL A 71 3.53 -0.12 14.04
C VAL A 71 3.09 -1.44 13.41
N LEU A 72 1.81 -1.81 13.56
CA LEU A 72 1.28 -3.04 12.96
C LEU A 72 1.32 -2.98 11.43
N PHE A 73 1.01 -1.82 10.85
CA PHE A 73 1.11 -1.62 9.41
C PHE A 73 2.56 -1.80 8.93
N ALA A 74 3.53 -1.20 9.61
CA ALA A 74 4.94 -1.33 9.26
C ALA A 74 5.41 -2.79 9.32
N LEU A 75 5.03 -3.53 10.36
CA LEU A 75 5.33 -4.96 10.48
C LEU A 75 4.71 -5.78 9.33
N ALA A 76 3.42 -5.58 9.04
CA ALA A 76 2.73 -6.29 7.96
C ALA A 76 3.38 -6.00 6.60
N ARG A 77 3.74 -4.74 6.34
CA ARG A 77 4.44 -4.33 5.11
C ARG A 77 5.81 -4.99 5.00
N THR A 78 6.63 -4.96 6.06
CA THR A 78 7.97 -5.57 6.02
C THR A 78 7.90 -7.07 5.76
N LEU A 79 6.96 -7.78 6.38
CA LEU A 79 6.74 -9.20 6.11
C LEU A 79 6.29 -9.45 4.67
N ALA A 80 5.38 -8.64 4.14
CA ALA A 80 4.89 -8.77 2.76
C ALA A 80 5.98 -8.51 1.71
N GLU A 81 6.86 -7.53 1.93
CA GLU A 81 7.96 -7.21 1.00
C GLU A 81 9.00 -8.34 0.94
N ALA A 82 9.26 -9.00 2.07
CA ALA A 82 10.24 -10.08 2.15
C ALA A 82 9.72 -11.43 1.63
N TRP A 83 8.40 -11.62 1.58
CA TRP A 83 7.78 -12.86 1.13
C TRP A 83 8.32 -13.30 -0.26
N PRO A 84 8.65 -14.60 -0.45
CA PRO A 84 8.47 -15.73 0.47
C PRO A 84 9.63 -15.97 1.45
N GLY A 85 10.62 -15.07 1.49
CA GLY A 85 11.74 -15.14 2.43
C GLY A 85 11.37 -14.68 3.84
N ASP A 86 12.33 -14.88 4.75
CA ASP A 86 12.19 -14.49 6.16
C ASP A 86 12.70 -13.07 6.42
N VAL A 87 12.27 -12.50 7.55
CA VAL A 87 12.78 -11.25 8.10
C VAL A 87 13.21 -11.49 9.53
N SER A 88 14.41 -11.03 9.89
CA SER A 88 14.88 -11.14 11.27
C SER A 88 14.02 -10.28 12.22
N ARG A 89 13.91 -10.70 13.48
CA ARG A 89 13.25 -9.90 14.51
C ARG A 89 13.87 -8.50 14.64
N GLY A 90 15.19 -8.41 14.54
CA GLY A 90 15.91 -7.13 14.62
C GLY A 90 15.52 -6.19 13.49
N GLU A 91 15.37 -6.71 12.27
CA GLU A 91 14.91 -5.92 11.12
C GLU A 91 13.45 -5.49 11.25
N LEU A 92 12.56 -6.37 11.72
CA LEU A 92 11.17 -6.01 12.00
C LEU A 92 11.07 -4.85 13.01
N VAL A 93 11.85 -4.91 14.10
CA VAL A 93 11.92 -3.83 15.10
C VAL A 93 12.48 -2.56 14.48
N ALA A 94 13.58 -2.65 13.72
CA ALA A 94 14.19 -1.48 13.08
C ALA A 94 13.21 -0.80 12.10
N ARG A 95 12.49 -1.57 11.28
CA ARG A 95 11.53 -1.03 10.29
C ARG A 95 10.27 -0.46 10.95
N ALA A 96 9.75 -1.11 11.98
CA ALA A 96 8.52 -0.68 12.64
C ALA A 96 8.70 0.59 13.49
N PHE A 97 9.90 0.81 14.02
CA PHE A 97 10.18 1.92 14.95
C PHE A 97 11.17 2.98 14.41
N GLY A 98 11.91 2.70 13.33
CA GLY A 98 12.94 3.59 12.78
C GLY A 98 12.52 4.44 11.57
N GLY A 99 11.29 4.29 11.07
CA GLY A 99 10.86 4.92 9.81
C GLY A 99 10.25 6.32 9.92
N LYS A 100 9.81 6.77 11.10
CA LYS A 100 9.25 8.11 11.34
C LYS A 100 9.40 8.43 12.82
N HIS A 101 10.14 9.50 13.15
CA HIS A 101 10.16 10.23 14.42
C HIS A 101 9.40 9.54 15.57
N ALA A 102 10.15 8.83 16.40
CA ALA A 102 9.73 8.47 17.72
C ALA A 102 9.46 9.77 18.50
N ASP A 103 8.23 10.24 18.49
CA ASP A 103 7.83 11.26 19.45
C ASP A 103 7.81 10.59 20.83
N GLU A 104 8.43 11.25 21.79
CA GLU A 104 8.86 10.72 23.10
C GLU A 104 7.70 10.09 23.91
N SER A 105 6.46 10.42 23.53
CA SER A 105 5.21 9.84 24.05
C SER A 105 5.04 8.33 23.83
N HIS A 106 5.70 7.69 22.84
CA HIS A 106 5.53 6.25 22.60
C HIS A 106 6.39 5.35 23.50
N ARG A 107 7.52 5.85 24.01
CA ARG A 107 8.41 5.09 24.91
C ARG A 107 7.74 4.71 26.24
N ALA A 108 6.75 5.51 26.67
CA ALA A 108 5.98 5.28 27.89
C ALA A 108 4.96 4.12 27.78
N ARG A 109 4.51 3.77 26.57
CA ARG A 109 3.39 2.82 26.37
C ARG A 109 3.81 1.35 26.27
N LEU A 110 5.10 1.06 26.22
CA LEU A 110 5.64 -0.30 26.27
C LEU A 110 6.23 -0.67 27.65
N ARG A 111 5.99 0.16 28.67
CA ARG A 111 6.10 -0.26 30.06
C ARG A 111 4.75 -0.86 30.49
N VAL A 112 4.49 -2.08 30.02
CA VAL A 112 3.59 -3.03 30.66
C VAL A 112 4.35 -4.35 30.75
#